data_AF-A0A858R3Z7-F1
#
_entry.id   AF-A0A858R3Z7-F1
#
_cell.length_a   1.000
_cell.length_b   1.000
_cell.length_c   1.000
_cell.angle_alpha   90.00
_cell.angle_beta   90.00
_cell.angle_gamma   90.00
#
_symmetry.space_group_name_H-M   'P 1'
#
loop_
_entity.id
_entity.type
_entity.pdbx_description
1 polymer ?
#
loop_
_entity_poly.entity_id
_entity_poly.type
_entity_poly.pdbx_seq_one_letter_code
_entity_poly.pdbx_strand_id
1 'polypeptide(L)'
;MTDGNPTPNLGRKNLRVAAALGGIVAGMVGLSYAAVPLYDLFCKVTGFGGTTQVAQAVSERVVDRTVTVRFNADVNGNLPWQFRPAVTQMQVKVGEAATTTFHARNTSDKVLVGTATYNVTPDKTGIYFNKVQCFCFTEQRLEPGQSVEMPVYFFVDPAMADDPKLADVTTITLSYTFFLAADQSAAAKPAQPAPAQAAQALDGAKATSYQGTSPQPPQGGAGAGPAARPN
;
A
#
# COMPACT_ATOMS: atom_id res chain seq x y z
N MET A 1 -10.61 -15.27 -86.42
CA MET A 1 -10.64 -15.58 -84.98
C MET A 1 -10.07 -14.40 -84.22
N THR A 2 -10.91 -13.61 -83.56
CA THR A 2 -10.47 -12.58 -82.60
C THR A 2 -11.13 -12.92 -81.27
N ASP A 3 -10.44 -13.71 -80.45
CA ASP A 3 -10.87 -14.04 -79.10
C ASP A 3 -10.61 -12.83 -78.19
N GLY A 4 -11.68 -12.16 -77.80
CA GLY A 4 -11.68 -11.15 -76.74
C GLY A 4 -11.46 -11.82 -75.40
N ASN A 5 -10.23 -11.80 -74.89
CA ASN A 5 -9.92 -12.25 -73.54
C ASN A 5 -10.49 -11.24 -72.51
N PRO A 6 -11.41 -11.64 -71.61
CA PRO A 6 -11.96 -10.73 -70.61
C PRO A 6 -10.88 -10.36 -69.60
N THR A 7 -10.47 -9.08 -69.58
CA THR A 7 -9.56 -8.57 -68.55
C THR A 7 -10.22 -8.68 -67.18
N PRO A 8 -9.65 -9.45 -66.23
CA PRO A 8 -10.25 -9.63 -64.92
C PRO A 8 -10.30 -8.29 -64.19
N ASN A 9 -11.44 -7.98 -63.56
CA ASN A 9 -11.66 -6.76 -62.79
C ASN A 9 -10.82 -6.79 -61.48
N LEU A 10 -9.51 -6.58 -61.62
CA LEU A 10 -8.49 -6.66 -60.57
C LEU A 10 -8.72 -5.62 -59.46
N GLY A 11 -9.22 -4.43 -59.81
CA GLY A 11 -9.46 -3.35 -58.85
C GLY A 11 -10.47 -3.70 -57.75
N ARG A 12 -11.60 -4.34 -58.11
CA ARG A 12 -12.62 -4.75 -57.12
C ARG A 12 -12.15 -5.89 -56.21
N LYS A 13 -11.31 -6.79 -56.73
CA LYS A 13 -10.73 -7.90 -55.95
C LYS A 13 -9.66 -7.38 -54.99
N ASN A 14 -8.78 -6.49 -55.46
CA ASN A 14 -7.74 -5.87 -54.64
C ASN A 14 -8.35 -4.99 -53.53
N LEU A 15 -9.44 -4.28 -53.81
CA LEU A 15 -10.16 -3.51 -52.80
C LEU A 15 -10.80 -4.40 -51.72
N ARG A 16 -11.34 -5.56 -52.09
CA ARG A 16 -11.86 -6.54 -51.13
C ARG A 16 -10.75 -7.14 -50.27
N VAL A 17 -9.61 -7.47 -50.86
CA VAL A 17 -8.44 -7.97 -50.13
C VAL A 17 -7.89 -6.89 -49.20
N ALA A 18 -7.78 -5.64 -49.65
CA ALA A 18 -7.34 -4.52 -48.82
C ALA A 18 -8.32 -4.25 -47.66
N ALA A 19 -9.63 -4.30 -47.90
CA ALA A 19 -10.64 -4.16 -46.85
C ALA A 19 -10.59 -5.33 -45.84
N ALA A 20 -10.38 -6.56 -46.32
CA ALA A 20 -10.25 -7.73 -45.44
C ALA A 20 -8.98 -7.63 -44.57
N LEU A 21 -7.83 -7.28 -45.15
CA LEU A 21 -6.59 -7.07 -44.41
C LEU A 21 -6.70 -5.90 -43.43
N GLY A 22 -7.32 -4.79 -43.85
CA GLY A 22 -7.59 -3.64 -42.97
C GLY A 22 -8.49 -4.00 -41.80
N GLY A 23 -9.52 -4.82 -42.03
CA GLY A 23 -10.40 -5.34 -40.97
C GLY A 23 -9.66 -6.24 -39.97
N ILE A 24 -8.74 -7.09 -40.44
CA ILE A 24 -7.91 -7.94 -39.58
C ILE A 24 -6.99 -7.09 -38.71
N VAL A 25 -6.32 -6.08 -39.29
CA VAL A 25 -5.43 -5.19 -38.54
C VAL A 25 -6.22 -4.38 -37.51
N ALA A 26 -7.35 -3.80 -37.90
CA ALA A 26 -8.22 -3.08 -36.96
C ALA A 26 -8.73 -4.00 -35.83
N GLY A 27 -9.06 -5.24 -36.14
CA GLY A 27 -9.45 -6.26 -35.16
C GLY A 27 -8.34 -6.59 -34.17
N MET A 28 -7.11 -6.81 -34.64
CA MET A 28 -5.96 -7.07 -33.76
C MET A 28 -5.64 -5.88 -32.85
N VAL A 29 -5.70 -4.66 -33.37
CA VAL A 29 -5.49 -3.44 -32.58
C VAL A 29 -6.59 -3.27 -31.54
N GLY A 30 -7.85 -3.49 -31.92
CA GLY A 30 -9.00 -3.44 -31.00
C GLY A 30 -8.89 -4.47 -29.88
N LEU A 31 -8.52 -5.71 -30.19
CA LEU A 31 -8.30 -6.76 -29.20
C LEU A 31 -7.14 -6.46 -28.26
N SER A 32 -6.05 -5.89 -28.77
CA SER A 32 -4.88 -5.55 -27.96
C SER A 32 -5.20 -4.43 -26.96
N TYR A 33 -5.97 -3.42 -27.41
CA TYR A 33 -6.43 -2.34 -26.54
C TYR A 33 -7.47 -2.81 -25.53
N ALA A 34 -8.36 -3.73 -25.90
CA ALA A 34 -9.38 -4.29 -25.01
C ALA A 34 -8.82 -5.30 -23.99
N ALA A 35 -7.68 -5.92 -24.26
CA ALA A 35 -7.08 -6.92 -23.38
C ALA A 35 -6.70 -6.35 -22.01
N VAL A 36 -6.17 -5.13 -21.95
CA VAL A 36 -5.76 -4.47 -20.70
C VAL A 36 -6.94 -4.26 -19.75
N PRO A 37 -8.03 -3.55 -20.10
CA PRO A 37 -9.15 -3.35 -19.19
C PRO A 37 -9.89 -4.65 -18.86
N LEU A 38 -9.90 -5.64 -19.77
CA LEU A 38 -10.48 -6.94 -19.51
C LEU A 38 -9.66 -7.72 -18.47
N TYR A 39 -8.33 -7.65 -18.57
CA TYR A 39 -7.41 -8.23 -17.60
C TYR A 39 -7.50 -7.53 -16.25
N ASP A 40 -7.56 -6.19 -16.22
CA ASP A 40 -7.75 -5.42 -15.00
C ASP A 40 -9.08 -5.77 -14.32
N LEU A 41 -10.17 -5.89 -15.09
CA LEU A 41 -11.47 -6.31 -14.57
C LEU A 41 -11.40 -7.74 -14.02
N PHE A 42 -10.73 -8.65 -14.71
CA PHE A 42 -10.52 -10.01 -14.25
C PHE A 42 -9.70 -10.05 -12.95
N CYS A 43 -8.56 -9.35 -12.89
CA CYS A 43 -7.72 -9.24 -11.70
C CYS A 43 -8.47 -8.62 -10.52
N LYS A 44 -9.29 -7.60 -10.77
CA LYS A 44 -10.09 -6.93 -9.74
C LYS A 44 -11.21 -7.82 -9.18
N VAL A 45 -11.84 -8.63 -10.04
CA VAL A 45 -12.95 -9.54 -9.64
C VAL A 45 -12.42 -10.81 -8.98
N THR A 46 -11.29 -11.33 -9.45
CA THR A 46 -10.75 -12.63 -9.00
C THR A 46 -9.67 -12.51 -7.93
N GLY A 47 -9.06 -11.33 -7.75
CA GLY A 47 -7.93 -11.12 -6.83
C GLY A 47 -6.64 -11.79 -7.27
N PHE A 48 -6.53 -12.16 -8.55
CA PHE A 48 -5.38 -12.88 -9.11
C PHE A 48 -4.12 -11.99 -9.07
N GLY A 49 -3.07 -12.42 -8.36
CA GLY A 49 -1.78 -11.70 -8.27
C GLY A 49 -1.61 -10.79 -7.04
N GLY A 50 -2.54 -10.79 -6.08
CA GLY A 50 -2.39 -10.02 -4.84
C GLY A 50 -2.63 -8.50 -4.98
N THR A 51 -3.26 -8.07 -6.07
CA THR A 51 -3.57 -6.66 -6.33
C THR A 51 -4.57 -6.12 -5.30
N THR A 52 -4.15 -5.15 -4.49
CA THR A 52 -4.98 -4.51 -3.47
C THR A 52 -5.99 -3.53 -4.10
N GLN A 53 -7.22 -3.49 -3.58
CA GLN A 53 -8.21 -2.51 -4.01
C GLN A 53 -7.88 -1.16 -3.37
N VAL A 54 -7.89 -0.07 -4.16
CA VAL A 54 -7.89 1.29 -3.60
C VAL A 54 -9.29 1.55 -3.05
N ALA A 55 -9.53 1.19 -1.79
CA ALA A 55 -10.80 1.46 -1.13
C ALA A 55 -10.92 2.97 -0.80
N GLN A 56 -11.94 3.62 -1.37
CA GLN A 56 -12.25 5.04 -1.11
C GLN A 56 -13.02 5.27 0.20
N ALA A 57 -13.46 4.21 0.89
CA ALA A 57 -14.17 4.31 2.16
C ALA A 57 -13.86 3.11 3.06
N VAL A 58 -13.79 3.38 4.36
CA VAL A 58 -13.74 2.34 5.42
C VAL A 58 -15.08 1.60 5.40
N SER A 59 -15.06 0.28 5.47
CA SER A 59 -16.29 -0.53 5.55
C SER A 59 -17.10 -0.16 6.81
N GLU A 60 -18.41 0.03 6.67
CA GLU A 60 -19.32 0.27 7.81
C GLU A 60 -19.49 -0.96 8.72
N ARG A 61 -19.01 -2.13 8.28
CA ARG A 61 -19.09 -3.40 9.03
C ARG A 61 -17.80 -3.67 9.79
N VAL A 62 -17.84 -3.49 11.10
CA VAL A 62 -16.82 -3.98 12.04
C VAL A 62 -17.26 -5.34 12.57
N VAL A 63 -16.41 -6.36 12.39
CA VAL A 63 -16.66 -7.72 12.89
C VAL A 63 -15.97 -7.87 14.25
N ASP A 64 -16.58 -8.63 15.16
CA ASP A 64 -15.98 -8.92 16.48
C ASP A 64 -14.89 -10.00 16.39
N ARG A 65 -13.94 -9.77 15.49
CA ARG A 65 -12.72 -10.55 15.30
C ARG A 65 -11.55 -9.60 15.44
N THR A 66 -10.64 -9.90 16.36
CA THR A 66 -9.43 -9.09 16.58
C THR A 66 -8.25 -9.75 15.88
N VAL A 67 -7.43 -8.93 15.21
CA VAL A 67 -6.16 -9.34 14.60
C VAL A 67 -5.02 -8.50 15.17
N THR A 68 -3.86 -9.12 15.33
CA THR A 68 -2.63 -8.43 15.73
C THR A 68 -1.89 -7.98 14.48
N VAL A 69 -1.74 -6.68 14.31
CA VAL A 69 -0.91 -6.12 13.24
C VAL A 69 0.46 -5.81 13.81
N ARG A 70 1.49 -6.47 13.28
CA ARG A 70 2.90 -6.26 13.62
C ARG A 70 3.51 -5.31 12.61
N PHE A 71 4.32 -4.37 13.08
CA PHE A 71 5.01 -3.40 12.24
C PHE A 71 6.50 -3.70 12.25
N ASN A 72 7.04 -3.95 11.06
CA ASN A 72 8.47 -4.09 10.84
C ASN A 72 9.00 -2.92 10.01
N ALA A 73 10.19 -2.45 10.37
CA ALA A 73 10.87 -1.32 9.77
C ALA A 73 12.33 -1.69 9.55
N ASP A 74 12.71 -1.82 8.29
CA ASP A 74 14.06 -2.17 7.86
C ASP A 74 14.65 -1.05 7.00
N VAL A 75 15.98 -0.94 7.02
CA VAL A 75 16.74 -0.03 6.15
C VAL A 75 17.84 -0.83 5.49
N ASN A 76 18.00 -0.68 4.18
CA ASN A 76 19.12 -1.24 3.47
C ASN A 76 20.43 -0.57 3.93
N GLY A 77 21.50 -1.36 4.12
CA GLY A 77 22.78 -0.86 4.66
C GLY A 77 23.43 0.29 3.88
N ASN A 78 23.04 0.50 2.63
CA ASN A 78 23.54 1.61 1.80
C ASN A 78 22.82 2.95 2.07
N LEU A 79 21.76 2.96 2.87
CA LEU A 79 21.02 4.17 3.27
C LEU A 79 21.29 4.45 4.76
N PRO A 80 22.09 5.49 5.10
CA PRO A 80 22.40 5.85 6.49
C PRO A 80 21.23 6.57 7.16
N TRP A 81 20.09 5.87 7.25
CA TRP A 81 18.88 6.32 7.94
C TRP A 81 18.58 5.40 9.12
N GLN A 82 18.03 5.98 10.18
CA GLN A 82 17.34 5.22 11.22
C GLN A 82 15.85 5.24 10.91
N PHE A 83 15.25 4.05 10.82
CA PHE A 83 13.83 3.89 10.57
C PHE A 83 13.24 2.92 11.60
N ARG A 84 12.16 3.32 12.25
CA ARG A 84 11.52 2.51 13.30
C ARG A 84 10.01 2.79 13.37
N PRO A 85 9.19 1.81 13.71
CA PRO A 85 7.79 2.06 13.99
C PRO A 85 7.64 2.71 15.37
N ALA A 86 6.59 3.50 15.59
CA ALA A 86 6.25 4.02 16.91
C ALA A 86 5.80 2.89 17.86
N VAL A 87 5.13 1.88 17.33
CA VAL A 87 4.70 0.66 18.04
C VAL A 87 5.05 -0.56 17.22
N THR A 88 5.52 -1.64 17.85
CA THR A 88 5.92 -2.87 17.14
C THR A 88 4.73 -3.78 16.81
N GLN A 89 3.63 -3.64 17.54
CA GLN A 89 2.40 -4.37 17.30
C GLN A 89 1.19 -3.59 17.84
N MET A 90 0.03 -3.81 17.24
CA MET A 90 -1.26 -3.33 17.75
C MET A 90 -2.37 -4.33 17.46
N GLN A 91 -3.38 -4.37 18.32
CA GLN A 91 -4.57 -5.18 18.12
C GLN A 91 -5.66 -4.30 17.52
N VAL A 92 -6.28 -4.76 16.43
CA VAL A 92 -7.35 -4.05 15.73
C VAL A 92 -8.50 -5.00 15.45
N LYS A 93 -9.74 -4.51 15.53
CA LYS A 93 -10.89 -5.29 15.05
C LYS A 93 -10.92 -5.28 13.53
N VAL A 94 -11.30 -6.40 12.93
CA VAL A 94 -11.49 -6.47 11.49
C VAL A 94 -12.65 -5.53 11.10
N GLY A 95 -12.40 -4.64 10.13
CA GLY A 95 -13.28 -3.56 9.71
C GLY A 95 -13.04 -2.22 10.43
N GLU A 96 -12.29 -2.22 11.54
CA GLU A 96 -11.91 -0.99 12.23
C GLU A 96 -10.71 -0.34 11.56
N ALA A 97 -10.78 0.98 11.36
CA ALA A 97 -9.67 1.74 10.83
C ALA A 97 -8.73 2.22 11.93
N ALA A 98 -7.44 2.04 11.68
CA ALA A 98 -6.38 2.31 12.62
C ALA A 98 -5.27 3.16 11.98
N THR A 99 -4.61 3.96 12.81
CA THR A 99 -3.45 4.74 12.40
C THR A 99 -2.26 4.41 13.29
N THR A 100 -1.09 4.21 12.68
CA THR A 100 0.20 4.13 13.35
C THR A 100 1.18 5.11 12.72
N THR A 101 2.29 5.41 13.39
CA THR A 101 3.32 6.33 12.88
C THR A 101 4.65 5.60 12.78
N PHE A 102 5.40 5.86 11.71
CA PHE A 102 6.80 5.49 11.61
C PHE A 102 7.70 6.72 11.72
N HIS A 103 8.88 6.55 12.32
CA HIS A 103 9.88 7.60 12.44
C HIS A 103 11.05 7.28 11.50
N ALA A 104 11.41 8.22 10.64
CA ALA A 104 12.64 8.16 9.82
C ALA A 104 13.56 9.33 10.16
N ARG A 105 14.87 9.05 10.18
CA ARG A 105 15.92 10.00 10.58
C ARG A 105 17.14 9.83 9.69
N ASN A 106 17.56 10.87 8.98
CA ASN A 106 18.81 10.83 8.22
C ASN A 106 20.01 11.09 9.13
N THR A 107 20.83 10.06 9.36
CA THR A 107 22.01 10.15 10.25
C THR A 107 23.28 10.56 9.54
N SER A 108 23.23 10.82 8.23
CA SER A 108 24.38 11.31 7.47
C SER A 108 24.49 12.85 7.50
N ASP A 109 25.61 13.33 6.98
CA ASP A 109 25.94 14.73 6.73
C ASP A 109 25.47 15.22 5.34
N LYS A 110 24.75 14.37 4.58
CA LYS A 110 24.32 14.65 3.20
C LYS A 110 22.80 14.58 3.06
N VAL A 111 22.28 15.36 2.11
CA VAL A 111 20.90 15.20 1.65
C VAL A 111 20.80 13.87 0.94
N LEU A 112 19.84 13.03 1.35
CA LEU A 112 19.63 11.72 0.76
C LEU A 112 18.18 11.53 0.38
N VAL A 113 17.98 10.83 -0.73
CA VAL A 113 16.68 10.42 -1.22
C VAL A 113 16.55 8.92 -1.00
N GLY A 114 15.54 8.51 -0.23
CA GLY A 114 15.21 7.12 0.03
C GLY A 114 13.90 6.73 -0.66
N THR A 115 13.82 5.51 -1.16
CA THR A 115 12.58 4.91 -1.66
C THR A 115 12.18 3.75 -0.77
N ALA A 116 10.88 3.56 -0.53
CA ALA A 116 10.37 2.53 0.37
C ALA A 116 9.61 1.46 -0.42
N THR A 117 9.85 0.20 -0.09
CA THR A 117 8.98 -0.91 -0.49
C THR A 117 8.25 -1.45 0.74
N TYR A 118 7.13 -2.12 0.50
CA TYR A 118 6.31 -2.70 1.56
C TYR A 118 5.82 -4.09 1.18
N ASN A 119 5.60 -4.91 2.19
CA ASN A 119 4.97 -6.21 2.05
C ASN A 119 4.03 -6.48 3.24
N VAL A 120 3.02 -7.31 3.00
CA VAL A 120 2.06 -7.78 4.00
C VAL A 120 2.14 -9.29 4.08
N THR A 121 2.32 -9.83 5.28
CA THR A 121 2.47 -11.28 5.51
C THR A 121 1.50 -11.75 6.59
N PRO A 122 0.84 -12.91 6.46
CA PRO A 122 0.91 -13.86 5.34
C PRO A 122 0.30 -13.35 4.04
N ASP A 123 0.81 -13.76 2.88
CA ASP A 123 0.39 -13.23 1.56
C ASP A 123 -1.13 -13.38 1.30
N LYS A 124 -1.74 -14.45 1.85
CA LYS A 124 -3.19 -14.68 1.79
C LYS A 124 -4.03 -13.56 2.43
N THR A 125 -3.42 -12.76 3.32
CA THR A 125 -4.08 -11.63 3.99
C THR A 125 -3.93 -10.31 3.22
N GLY A 126 -3.00 -10.24 2.27
CA GLY A 126 -2.65 -9.00 1.57
C GLY A 126 -3.84 -8.36 0.85
N ILE A 127 -4.71 -9.18 0.24
CA ILE A 127 -5.91 -8.69 -0.47
C ILE A 127 -6.96 -8.06 0.45
N TYR A 128 -6.94 -8.40 1.74
CA TYR A 128 -7.86 -7.87 2.74
C TYR A 128 -7.23 -6.72 3.54
N PHE A 129 -5.93 -6.49 3.40
CA PHE A 129 -5.24 -5.41 4.10
C PHE A 129 -5.24 -4.15 3.22
N ASN A 130 -6.15 -3.22 3.52
CA ASN A 130 -6.27 -1.98 2.78
C ASN A 130 -5.43 -0.89 3.45
N LYS A 131 -4.27 -0.58 2.85
CA LYS A 131 -3.47 0.58 3.24
C LYS A 131 -4.02 1.81 2.53
N VAL A 132 -4.66 2.72 3.27
CA VAL A 132 -5.38 3.86 2.69
C VAL A 132 -4.46 5.07 2.46
N GLN A 133 -3.23 5.09 3.00
CA GLN A 133 -2.32 6.21 2.76
C GLN A 133 -1.04 5.85 1.99
N CYS A 134 -1.10 6.31 0.73
CA CYS A 134 -0.03 6.45 -0.25
C CYS A 134 1.01 7.50 0.20
N PHE A 135 2.09 7.03 0.80
CA PHE A 135 3.43 7.60 0.57
C PHE A 135 4.30 6.64 -0.25
N CYS A 136 3.68 5.58 -0.78
CA CYS A 136 4.38 4.36 -1.15
C CYS A 136 5.06 4.36 -2.52
N PHE A 137 5.08 5.50 -3.20
CA PHE A 137 5.86 5.64 -4.44
C PHE A 137 6.64 6.95 -4.51
N THR A 138 6.60 7.76 -3.44
CA THR A 138 7.27 9.04 -3.44
C THR A 138 8.56 8.89 -2.68
N GLU A 139 9.65 8.93 -3.44
CA GLU A 139 10.99 9.22 -2.96
C GLU A 139 10.95 10.24 -1.82
N GLN A 140 11.46 9.85 -0.66
CA GLN A 140 11.55 10.70 0.51
C GLN A 140 12.91 11.36 0.52
N ARG A 141 12.94 12.69 0.50
CA ARG A 141 14.16 13.48 0.62
C ARG A 141 14.32 13.90 2.07
N LEU A 142 15.41 13.49 2.71
CA LEU A 142 15.75 13.92 4.07
C LEU A 142 17.05 14.71 4.09
N GLU A 143 17.01 15.89 4.68
CA GLU A 143 18.18 16.71 4.97
C GLU A 143 19.09 16.02 6.00
N PRO A 144 20.39 16.38 6.05
CA PRO A 144 21.27 15.96 7.12
C PRO A 144 20.63 16.30 8.46
N GLY A 145 20.53 15.35 9.36
CA GLY A 145 20.00 15.67 10.67
C GLY A 145 18.46 15.80 10.75
N GLN A 146 17.72 15.60 9.66
CA GLN A 146 16.26 15.67 9.69
C GLN A 146 15.62 14.40 10.26
N SER A 147 14.56 14.60 11.04
CA SER A 147 13.59 13.57 11.48
C SER A 147 12.24 13.86 10.84
N VAL A 148 11.53 12.82 10.40
CA VAL A 148 10.15 12.93 9.93
C VAL A 148 9.28 11.85 10.54
N GLU A 149 8.03 12.19 10.77
CA GLU A 149 6.97 11.28 11.19
C GLU A 149 6.07 10.96 10.00
N MET A 150 5.92 9.67 9.71
CA MET A 150 5.17 9.18 8.56
C MET A 150 3.96 8.39 9.09
N PRO A 151 2.78 9.01 9.17
CA PRO A 151 1.57 8.32 9.56
C PRO A 151 1.16 7.29 8.49
N VAL A 152 0.68 6.15 8.95
CA VAL A 152 0.16 5.05 8.15
C VAL A 152 -1.24 4.75 8.62
N TYR A 153 -2.20 5.05 7.76
CA TYR A 153 -3.61 4.71 7.93
C TYR A 153 -3.93 3.41 7.20
N PHE A 154 -4.56 2.47 7.91
CA PHE A 154 -4.91 1.16 7.38
C PHE A 154 -6.17 0.60 8.05
N PHE A 155 -6.80 -0.37 7.38
CA PHE A 155 -7.84 -1.20 7.97
C PHE A 155 -7.78 -2.61 7.37
N VAL A 156 -8.33 -3.59 8.09
CA VAL A 156 -8.47 -4.97 7.59
C VAL A 156 -9.91 -5.17 7.16
N ASP A 157 -10.14 -5.64 5.93
CA ASP A 157 -11.47 -5.82 5.36
C ASP A 157 -12.27 -6.90 6.13
N PRO A 158 -13.52 -6.63 6.53
CA PRO A 158 -14.41 -7.61 7.18
C PRO A 158 -14.61 -8.90 6.37
N ALA A 159 -14.43 -8.88 5.05
CA ALA A 159 -14.47 -10.09 4.22
C ALA A 159 -13.43 -11.14 4.65
N MET A 160 -12.34 -10.74 5.33
CA MET A 160 -11.36 -11.68 5.91
C MET A 160 -12.01 -12.61 6.95
N ALA A 161 -13.04 -12.13 7.67
CA ALA A 161 -13.75 -12.92 8.66
C ALA A 161 -14.63 -14.00 8.04
N ASP A 162 -15.13 -13.77 6.83
CA ASP A 162 -16.03 -14.68 6.12
C ASP A 162 -15.25 -15.73 5.27
N ASP A 163 -13.93 -15.57 5.07
CA ASP A 163 -13.08 -16.50 4.32
C ASP A 163 -12.53 -17.64 5.23
N PRO A 164 -12.92 -18.90 5.01
CA PRO A 164 -12.44 -20.04 5.80
C PRO A 164 -10.91 -20.24 5.72
N LYS A 165 -10.26 -19.84 4.62
CA LYS A 165 -8.80 -19.99 4.43
C LYS A 165 -7.98 -19.07 5.32
N LEU A 166 -8.64 -18.09 5.92
CA LEU A 166 -8.04 -17.08 6.79
C LEU A 166 -8.43 -17.27 8.24
N ALA A 167 -9.26 -18.25 8.58
CA ALA A 167 -9.71 -18.48 9.96
C ALA A 167 -8.54 -18.68 10.96
N ASP A 168 -7.42 -19.22 10.49
CA ASP A 168 -6.18 -19.44 11.24
C ASP A 168 -5.31 -18.18 11.39
N VAL A 169 -5.59 -17.12 10.64
CA VAL A 169 -4.80 -15.88 10.70
C VAL A 169 -5.22 -15.04 11.90
N THR A 170 -4.32 -14.96 12.87
CA THR A 170 -4.42 -14.07 14.03
C THR A 170 -3.50 -12.86 13.92
N THR A 171 -2.44 -12.97 13.12
CA THR A 171 -1.35 -12.00 13.07
C THR A 171 -1.04 -11.62 11.62
N ILE A 172 -1.01 -10.32 11.34
CA ILE A 172 -0.63 -9.74 10.06
C ILE A 172 0.61 -8.89 10.28
N THR A 173 1.65 -9.05 9.48
CA THR A 173 2.88 -8.24 9.57
C THR A 173 2.94 -7.30 8.39
N LEU A 174 2.95 -6.00 8.67
CA LEU A 174 3.26 -4.95 7.72
C LEU A 174 4.75 -4.61 7.83
N SER A 175 5.51 -4.99 6.82
CA SER A 175 6.94 -4.73 6.75
C SER A 175 7.22 -3.60 5.76
N TYR A 176 8.01 -2.62 6.19
CA TYR A 176 8.53 -1.55 5.36
C TYR A 176 10.05 -1.63 5.28
N THR A 177 10.61 -1.56 4.08
CA THR A 177 12.06 -1.50 3.88
C THR A 177 12.43 -0.27 3.05
N PHE A 178 13.32 0.57 3.58
CA PHE A 178 13.87 1.71 2.85
C PHE A 178 15.18 1.36 2.12
N PHE A 179 15.30 1.85 0.90
CA PHE A 179 16.48 1.73 0.04
C PHE A 179 16.95 3.12 -0.38
N LEU A 180 18.24 3.27 -0.63
CA LEU A 180 18.75 4.46 -1.29
C LEU A 180 18.15 4.54 -2.70
N ALA A 181 17.53 5.67 -3.04
CA ALA A 181 16.96 5.86 -4.37
C ALA A 181 18.07 5.84 -5.43
N ALA A 182 17.81 5.21 -6.58
CA ALA A 182 18.76 5.19 -7.68
C ALA A 182 18.98 6.60 -8.26
N ASP A 183 17.93 7.43 -8.25
CA ASP A 183 18.01 8.84 -8.59
C ASP A 183 18.17 9.68 -7.30
N GLN A 184 19.23 10.49 -7.27
CA GLN A 184 19.50 11.45 -6.19
C GLN A 184 19.38 12.90 -6.69
N SER A 185 18.88 13.13 -7.91
CA SER A 185 18.71 14.46 -8.49
C SER A 185 17.82 15.36 -7.62
N ALA A 186 16.82 14.77 -6.95
CA ALA A 186 15.98 15.47 -5.98
C ALA A 186 16.76 15.96 -4.74
N ALA A 187 17.90 15.35 -4.39
CA ALA A 187 18.76 15.83 -3.31
C ALA A 187 19.36 17.21 -3.60
N ALA A 188 19.64 17.50 -4.89
CA ALA A 188 20.20 18.78 -5.35
C ALA A 188 19.14 19.89 -5.50
N LYS A 189 17.85 19.54 -5.46
CA LYS A 189 16.75 20.50 -5.58
C LYS A 189 16.50 21.20 -4.23
N PRO A 190 16.19 22.52 -4.21
CA PRO A 190 15.85 23.22 -2.97
C PRO A 190 14.69 22.53 -2.25
N ALA A 191 14.75 22.49 -0.92
CA ALA A 191 13.75 21.82 -0.09
C ALA A 191 12.33 22.30 -0.45
N GLN A 192 11.52 21.38 -1.01
CA GLN A 192 10.09 21.62 -1.14
C GLN A 192 9.45 21.46 0.24
N PRO A 193 8.67 22.44 0.74
CA PRO A 193 7.96 22.30 2.00
C PRO A 193 7.09 21.05 1.95
N ALA A 194 7.16 20.23 3.00
CA ALA A 194 6.36 19.03 3.13
C ALA A 194 4.88 19.36 2.85
N PRO A 195 4.17 18.58 2.01
CA PRO A 195 2.79 18.89 1.69
C PRO A 195 1.96 18.93 2.98
N ALA A 196 1.31 20.06 3.25
CA ALA A 196 0.43 20.31 4.39
C ALA A 196 -0.84 19.44 4.43
N GLN A 197 -0.91 18.40 3.59
CA GLN A 197 -2.06 17.52 3.38
C GLN A 197 -2.20 16.45 4.48
N ALA A 198 -1.21 16.29 5.36
CA ALA A 198 -1.27 15.35 6.49
C ALA A 198 -2.27 15.77 7.59
N ALA A 199 -2.65 17.05 7.67
CA ALA A 199 -3.55 17.54 8.71
C ALA A 199 -5.04 17.40 8.37
N GLN A 200 -5.42 17.40 7.08
CA GLN A 200 -6.82 17.53 6.66
C GLN A 200 -7.58 16.20 6.54
N ALA A 201 -6.89 15.05 6.62
CA ALA A 201 -7.54 13.73 6.53
C ALA A 201 -8.04 13.19 7.89
N LEU A 202 -7.74 13.87 9.00
CA LEU A 202 -8.13 13.42 10.35
C LEU A 202 -9.56 13.84 10.74
N ASP A 203 -10.19 14.76 10.02
CA ASP A 203 -11.51 15.29 10.40
C ASP A 203 -12.69 14.46 9.89
N GLY A 204 -12.47 13.55 8.93
CA GLY A 204 -13.55 12.79 8.27
C GLY A 204 -13.59 11.29 8.58
N ALA A 205 -12.50 10.71 9.08
CA ALA A 205 -12.44 9.29 9.43
C ALA A 205 -12.35 9.17 10.94
N LYS A 206 -13.32 8.48 11.55
CA LYS A 206 -13.31 8.09 12.96
C LYS A 206 -12.24 7.00 13.17
N ALA A 207 -10.98 7.34 12.94
CA ALA A 207 -9.84 6.46 13.10
C ALA A 207 -9.39 6.52 14.56
N THR A 208 -9.32 5.37 15.23
CA THR A 208 -8.73 5.29 16.57
C THR A 208 -7.23 5.57 16.42
N SER A 209 -6.76 6.74 16.87
CA SER A 209 -5.34 7.09 16.86
C SER A 209 -4.63 6.36 18.00
N TYR A 210 -3.86 5.32 17.68
CA TYR A 210 -3.04 4.63 18.66
C TYR A 210 -1.70 5.36 18.82
N GLN A 211 -1.70 6.41 19.64
CA GLN A 211 -0.46 7.08 20.06
C GLN A 211 0.25 6.21 21.11
N GLY A 212 1.21 5.40 20.65
CA GLY A 212 2.48 5.11 21.33
C GLY A 212 2.52 4.87 22.84
N THR A 213 1.46 4.37 23.48
CA THR A 213 1.50 3.95 24.89
C THR A 213 1.61 2.44 24.91
N SER A 214 2.84 1.96 25.06
CA SER A 214 3.14 0.59 25.44
C SER A 214 2.18 0.13 26.55
N PRO A 215 1.56 -1.06 26.48
CA PRO A 215 0.83 -1.60 27.62
C PRO A 215 1.84 -1.80 28.76
N GLN A 216 1.78 -0.95 29.77
CA GLN A 216 2.53 -1.15 31.00
C GLN A 216 1.99 -2.43 31.64
N PRO A 217 2.84 -3.43 31.97
CA PRO A 217 2.37 -4.60 32.71
C PRO A 217 1.72 -4.14 34.02
N PRO A 218 0.65 -4.82 34.49
CA PRO A 218 -0.10 -4.39 35.65
C PRO A 218 0.85 -4.29 36.86
N GLN A 219 1.07 -3.07 37.34
CA GLN A 219 1.78 -2.86 38.59
C GLN A 219 0.88 -3.35 39.72
N GLY A 220 1.19 -4.55 40.21
CA GLY A 220 0.63 -5.07 41.45
C GLY A 220 0.91 -4.07 42.57
N GLY A 221 -0.15 -3.56 43.19
CA GLY A 221 -0.09 -2.56 44.24
C GLY A 221 0.81 -2.98 45.38
N ALA A 222 1.79 -2.13 45.69
CA ALA A 222 2.52 -2.16 46.93
C ALA A 222 1.53 -1.93 48.09
N GLY A 223 1.32 -2.97 48.89
CA GLY A 223 0.54 -2.90 50.12
C GLY A 223 1.12 -1.87 51.08
N ALA A 224 0.25 -0.99 51.55
CA ALA A 224 0.51 -0.03 52.61
C ALA A 224 1.07 -0.71 53.87
N GLY A 225 2.15 -0.14 54.41
CA GLY A 225 2.67 -0.53 55.71
C GLY A 225 1.69 -0.23 56.84
N PRO A 226 1.69 -1.02 57.93
CA PRO A 226 0.91 -0.69 59.11
C PRO A 226 1.59 0.43 59.90
N ALA A 227 0.84 1.51 60.11
CA ALA A 227 1.17 2.58 61.03
C ALA A 227 1.32 2.04 62.47
N ALA A 228 2.46 2.33 63.08
CA ALA A 228 2.68 2.20 64.51
C ALA A 228 1.74 3.16 65.26
N ARG A 229 1.05 2.65 66.30
CA ARG A 229 0.38 3.46 67.32
C ARG A 229 1.24 3.45 68.60
N PRO A 230 1.49 4.60 69.24
CA PRO A 230 1.94 4.64 70.63
C PRO A 230 0.75 4.75 71.61
N ASN A 231 0.99 4.21 72.82
CA ASN A 231 0.14 4.05 74.01
C ASN A 231 -0.85 2.88 74.02
#